data_AF-A0A925Z7H6-F1
#
_entry.id   AF-A0A925Z7H6-F1
#
_cell.length_a   1.000
_cell.length_b   1.000
_cell.length_c   1.000
_cell.angle_alpha   90.00
_cell.angle_beta   90.00
_cell.angle_gamma   90.00
#
_symmetry.space_group_name_H-M   'P 1'
#
loop_
_entity.id
_entity.type
_entity.pdbx_description
1 polymer ?
#
loop_
_entity_poly.entity_id
_entity_poly.type
_entity_poly.pdbx_seq_one_letter_code
_entity_poly.pdbx_strand_id
1 'polypeptide(L)'
;MKSQLKPLIATLALAALLSGNAHAQATTGSLTGWEAFGDVVSAGGAITLTTAFLDGDADQAGNLSGTSAIDVLFGDLAGKAGVDITALDIGDQFAVEGSLVKQSFNAAAGQTLSFDWSFATLEATYLDHAFVVVDGTVFTLATTAQPGSGTQNRSFT
;
A
#
# COMPACT_ATOMS: atom_id res chain seq x y z
N MET A 1 5.03 72.43 17.98
CA MET A 1 6.07 71.39 17.83
C MET A 1 5.48 70.04 18.23
N LYS A 2 5.40 69.12 17.25
CA LYS A 2 5.37 67.64 17.33
C LYS A 2 4.22 66.96 18.10
N SER A 3 3.15 66.68 17.35
CA SER A 3 2.19 65.59 17.61
C SER A 3 2.88 64.23 17.48
N GLN A 4 2.80 63.38 18.51
CA GLN A 4 3.34 62.01 18.53
C GLN A 4 2.26 61.04 18.06
N LEU A 5 2.34 60.61 16.79
CA LEU A 5 1.55 59.50 16.26
C LEU A 5 2.22 58.18 16.67
N LYS A 6 1.55 57.38 17.49
CA LYS A 6 1.93 56.00 17.80
C LYS A 6 1.56 55.10 16.60
N PRO A 7 2.48 54.31 16.03
CA PRO A 7 2.12 53.35 15.01
C PRO A 7 1.41 52.16 15.67
N LEU A 8 0.16 51.91 15.27
CA LEU A 8 -0.56 50.68 15.55
C LEU A 8 0.03 49.59 14.64
N ILE A 9 0.85 48.70 15.19
CA ILE A 9 1.32 47.51 14.48
C ILE A 9 0.14 46.52 14.45
N ALA A 10 -0.55 46.44 13.32
CA ALA A 10 -1.53 45.40 13.07
C ALA A 10 -0.80 44.09 12.75
N THR A 11 -0.75 43.17 13.71
CA THR A 11 -0.26 41.81 13.47
C THR A 11 -1.29 41.06 12.63
N LEU A 12 -1.00 40.88 11.34
CA LEU A 12 -1.80 40.04 10.45
C LEU A 12 -1.55 38.57 10.83
N ALA A 13 -2.45 37.98 11.61
CA ALA A 13 -2.46 36.54 11.85
C ALA A 13 -2.93 35.85 10.56
N LEU A 14 -1.98 35.39 9.74
CA LEU A 14 -2.25 34.56 8.58
C LEU A 14 -2.61 33.14 9.07
N ALA A 15 -3.87 32.94 9.43
CA ALA A 15 -4.41 31.59 9.62
C ALA A 15 -4.49 30.93 8.23
N ALA A 16 -3.44 30.22 7.85
CA ALA A 16 -3.49 29.29 6.73
C ALA A 16 -4.48 28.18 7.11
N LEU A 17 -5.72 28.32 6.64
CA LEU A 17 -6.70 27.24 6.59
C LEU A 17 -6.10 26.17 5.67
N LEU A 18 -5.41 25.21 6.27
CA LEU A 18 -5.10 23.93 5.65
C LEU A 18 -6.41 23.17 5.51
N SER A 19 -7.19 23.54 4.49
CA SER A 19 -8.29 22.74 3.96
C SER A 19 -7.68 21.49 3.31
N GLY A 20 -7.08 20.62 4.11
CA GLY A 20 -6.80 19.27 3.66
C GLY A 20 -8.14 18.67 3.28
N ASN A 21 -8.26 18.16 2.05
CA ASN A 21 -9.40 17.32 1.71
C ASN A 21 -9.44 16.22 2.77
N ALA A 22 -10.53 16.16 3.54
CA ALA A 22 -10.77 15.02 4.40
C ALA A 22 -10.99 13.83 3.44
N HIS A 23 -9.91 13.13 3.11
CA HIS A 23 -10.01 11.85 2.45
C HIS A 23 -10.82 10.97 3.40
N ALA A 24 -11.92 10.42 2.89
CA ALA A 24 -12.66 9.41 3.64
C ALA A 24 -11.64 8.35 4.09
N GLN A 25 -11.78 7.89 5.33
CA GLN A 25 -10.93 6.81 5.84
C GLN A 25 -11.00 5.65 4.85
N ALA A 26 -9.85 5.23 4.35
CA ALA A 26 -9.76 4.08 3.47
C ALA A 26 -10.34 2.87 4.21
N THR A 27 -11.29 2.20 3.57
CA THR A 27 -11.82 0.95 4.08
C THR A 27 -11.39 -0.17 3.14
N THR A 28 -11.29 -1.39 3.68
CA THR A 28 -11.06 -2.61 2.91
C THR A 28 -12.36 -3.24 2.41
N GLY A 29 -13.51 -2.61 2.69
CA GLY A 29 -14.84 -3.09 2.29
C GLY A 29 -15.22 -2.80 0.84
N SER A 30 -14.43 -1.97 0.14
CA SER A 30 -14.53 -1.78 -1.31
C SER A 30 -13.17 -1.38 -1.89
N LEU A 31 -13.03 -1.47 -3.22
CA LEU A 31 -11.88 -0.91 -3.96
C LEU A 31 -12.03 0.60 -4.24
N THR A 32 -13.05 1.26 -3.70
CA THR A 32 -13.26 2.69 -3.94
C THR A 32 -12.10 3.50 -3.35
N GLY A 33 -11.39 4.24 -4.20
CA GLY A 33 -10.22 5.02 -3.80
C GLY A 33 -8.92 4.21 -3.73
N TRP A 34 -8.94 2.95 -4.13
CA TRP A 34 -7.75 2.13 -4.36
C TRP A 34 -7.47 2.03 -5.86
N GLU A 35 -6.20 2.11 -6.23
CA GLU A 35 -5.74 1.58 -7.51
C GLU A 35 -5.45 0.08 -7.32
N ALA A 36 -6.01 -0.76 -8.18
CA ALA A 36 -5.86 -2.21 -8.12
C ALA A 36 -5.05 -2.71 -9.33
N PHE A 37 -4.13 -3.62 -9.06
CA PHE A 37 -3.15 -4.13 -10.00
C PHE A 37 -3.07 -5.66 -9.84
N GLY A 38 -3.38 -6.41 -10.89
CA GLY A 38 -3.34 -7.87 -10.86
C GLY A 38 -4.66 -8.51 -10.43
N ASP A 39 -4.56 -9.70 -9.83
CA ASP A 39 -5.71 -10.43 -9.29
C ASP A 39 -6.14 -9.86 -7.93
N VAL A 40 -7.08 -8.91 -7.98
CA VAL A 40 -7.57 -8.18 -6.82
C VAL A 40 -9.08 -8.17 -6.77
N VAL A 41 -9.65 -8.55 -5.63
CA VAL A 41 -11.09 -8.46 -5.36
C VAL A 41 -11.34 -7.81 -4.01
N SER A 42 -12.47 -7.10 -3.86
CA SER A 42 -12.99 -6.73 -2.55
C SER A 42 -14.25 -7.51 -2.25
N ALA A 43 -14.20 -8.34 -1.21
CA ALA A 43 -15.28 -9.21 -0.80
C ALA A 43 -15.19 -9.48 0.70
N GLY A 44 -16.35 -9.66 1.36
CA GLY A 44 -16.39 -10.02 2.78
C GLY A 44 -15.79 -8.99 3.74
N GLY A 45 -15.65 -7.72 3.32
CA GLY A 45 -15.04 -6.66 4.14
C GLY A 45 -13.52 -6.55 4.01
N ALA A 46 -12.90 -7.35 3.16
CA ALA A 46 -11.45 -7.31 2.90
C ALA A 46 -11.15 -7.08 1.41
N ILE A 47 -9.96 -6.57 1.14
CA ILE A 47 -9.33 -6.64 -0.18
C ILE A 47 -8.49 -7.91 -0.18
N THR A 48 -8.77 -8.81 -1.11
CA THR A 48 -8.01 -10.04 -1.32
C THR A 48 -7.18 -9.90 -2.57
N LEU A 49 -5.92 -10.31 -2.48
CA LEU A 49 -4.94 -10.30 -3.55
C LEU A 49 -4.40 -11.73 -3.67
N THR A 50 -4.21 -12.21 -4.89
CA THR A 50 -3.55 -13.50 -5.14
C THR A 50 -2.40 -13.34 -6.14
N THR A 51 -1.56 -14.36 -6.24
CA THR A 51 -0.52 -14.47 -7.28
C THR A 51 -1.02 -15.18 -8.53
N ALA A 52 -2.29 -15.60 -8.59
CA ALA A 52 -2.79 -16.49 -9.64
C ALA A 52 -2.83 -15.84 -11.03
N PHE A 53 -2.27 -16.53 -12.02
CA PHE A 53 -2.25 -16.13 -13.42
C PHE A 53 -3.37 -16.81 -14.23
N LEU A 54 -3.84 -16.14 -15.29
CA LEU A 54 -4.84 -16.70 -16.23
C LEU A 54 -4.19 -17.19 -17.52
N ASP A 55 -3.44 -18.28 -17.45
CA ASP A 55 -2.68 -18.85 -18.57
C ASP A 55 -2.94 -20.34 -18.86
N GLY A 56 -3.79 -20.99 -18.08
CA GLY A 56 -4.14 -22.41 -18.20
C GLY A 56 -3.45 -23.32 -17.17
N ASP A 57 -2.59 -22.78 -16.32
CA ASP A 57 -1.86 -23.55 -15.31
C ASP A 57 -2.69 -23.82 -14.05
N ALA A 58 -2.09 -24.57 -13.11
CA ALA A 58 -2.79 -25.11 -11.95
C ALA A 58 -3.25 -24.03 -10.96
N ASP A 59 -2.53 -22.91 -10.89
CA ASP A 59 -2.81 -21.76 -10.04
C ASP A 59 -3.96 -20.89 -10.59
N GLN A 60 -4.31 -21.00 -11.88
CA GLN A 60 -5.44 -20.28 -12.48
C GLN A 60 -6.74 -20.46 -11.69
N ALA A 61 -6.98 -21.63 -11.10
CA ALA A 61 -8.15 -21.90 -10.28
C ALA A 61 -8.24 -21.03 -9.00
N GLY A 62 -7.11 -20.45 -8.58
CA GLY A 62 -7.00 -19.50 -7.48
C GLY A 62 -7.29 -18.05 -7.88
N ASN A 63 -7.42 -17.74 -9.18
CA ASN A 63 -7.74 -16.38 -9.64
C ASN A 63 -9.17 -15.99 -9.25
N LEU A 64 -9.32 -14.82 -8.62
CA LEU A 64 -10.59 -14.39 -8.03
C LEU A 64 -11.30 -13.31 -8.85
N SER A 65 -10.54 -12.48 -9.57
CA SER A 65 -11.04 -11.28 -10.25
C SER A 65 -11.33 -11.47 -11.73
N GLY A 66 -10.82 -12.54 -12.35
CA GLY A 66 -10.80 -12.67 -13.80
C GLY A 66 -9.73 -11.82 -14.49
N THR A 67 -8.76 -11.30 -13.73
CA THR A 67 -7.57 -10.58 -14.21
C THR A 67 -6.33 -11.29 -13.67
N SER A 68 -5.37 -11.64 -14.52
CA SER A 68 -4.10 -12.25 -14.07
C SER A 68 -3.39 -11.38 -13.05
N ALA A 69 -2.63 -11.99 -12.15
CA ALA A 69 -1.53 -11.32 -11.46
C ALA A 69 -0.59 -10.61 -12.46
N ILE A 70 0.17 -9.66 -11.96
CA ILE A 70 1.11 -8.86 -12.76
C ILE A 70 2.48 -9.51 -12.70
N ASP A 71 3.12 -9.57 -13.87
CA ASP A 71 4.52 -9.94 -13.99
C ASP A 71 5.42 -8.89 -13.30
N VAL A 72 6.28 -9.37 -12.41
CA VAL A 72 7.31 -8.57 -11.75
C VAL A 72 8.55 -8.47 -12.63
N LEU A 73 8.79 -9.47 -13.50
CA LEU A 73 9.82 -9.40 -14.52
C LEU A 73 9.56 -8.16 -15.37
N PHE A 74 10.62 -7.42 -15.67
CA PHE A 74 10.58 -6.12 -16.35
C PHE A 74 10.06 -4.93 -15.51
N GLY A 75 9.74 -5.12 -14.23
CA GLY A 75 9.56 -4.05 -13.26
C GLY A 75 8.17 -3.43 -13.19
N ASP A 76 7.14 -4.09 -13.74
CA ASP A 76 5.78 -3.56 -13.73
C ASP A 76 5.23 -3.46 -12.30
N LEU A 77 5.21 -4.56 -11.54
CA LEU A 77 4.70 -4.54 -10.16
C LEU A 77 5.54 -3.65 -9.23
N ALA A 78 6.88 -3.79 -9.27
CA ALA A 78 7.80 -2.98 -8.47
C ALA A 78 7.65 -1.47 -8.77
N GLY A 79 7.50 -1.13 -10.05
CA GLY A 79 7.23 0.24 -10.50
C GLY A 79 5.88 0.78 -10.00
N LYS A 80 4.82 -0.04 -9.97
CA LYS A 80 3.53 0.38 -9.36
C LYS A 80 3.65 0.58 -7.86
N ALA A 81 4.39 -0.30 -7.18
CA ALA A 81 4.69 -0.20 -5.75
C ALA A 81 5.60 1.00 -5.40
N GLY A 82 6.31 1.55 -6.39
CA GLY A 82 7.20 2.70 -6.21
C GLY A 82 8.55 2.33 -5.58
N VAL A 83 9.06 1.14 -5.90
CA VAL A 83 10.32 0.60 -5.40
C VAL A 83 11.20 0.11 -6.55
N ASP A 84 12.48 -0.13 -6.28
CA ASP A 84 13.40 -0.72 -7.26
C ASP A 84 12.95 -2.14 -7.65
N ILE A 85 13.31 -2.57 -8.87
CA ILE A 85 12.87 -3.85 -9.46
C ILE A 85 13.23 -5.06 -8.59
N THR A 86 14.34 -5.01 -7.86
CA THR A 86 14.80 -6.10 -6.98
C THR A 86 14.33 -5.95 -5.53
N ALA A 87 13.56 -4.91 -5.20
CA ALA A 87 13.15 -4.64 -3.82
C ALA A 87 12.12 -5.67 -3.29
N LEU A 88 11.51 -6.44 -4.19
CA LEU A 88 10.55 -7.50 -3.86
C LEU A 88 11.21 -8.90 -3.82
N ASP A 89 12.48 -9.02 -4.17
CA ASP A 89 13.21 -10.30 -4.12
C ASP A 89 13.35 -10.81 -2.68
N ILE A 90 13.35 -12.13 -2.50
CA ILE A 90 13.51 -12.77 -1.19
C ILE A 90 14.80 -13.60 -1.20
N GLY A 91 15.83 -13.08 -0.56
CA GLY A 91 17.13 -13.75 -0.51
C GLY A 91 17.77 -13.79 -1.90
N ASP A 92 17.91 -14.99 -2.46
CA ASP A 92 18.43 -15.25 -3.80
C ASP A 92 17.32 -15.56 -4.84
N GLN A 93 16.05 -15.51 -4.45
CA GLN A 93 14.92 -15.72 -5.35
C GLN A 93 14.35 -14.40 -5.85
N PHE A 94 14.22 -14.31 -7.18
CA PHE A 94 13.61 -13.18 -7.84
C PHE A 94 12.09 -13.21 -7.64
N ALA A 95 11.50 -12.04 -7.40
CA ALA A 95 10.05 -11.90 -7.50
C ALA A 95 9.62 -12.06 -8.96
N VAL A 96 8.63 -12.92 -9.22
CA VAL A 96 8.18 -13.28 -10.58
C VAL A 96 6.82 -12.67 -10.88
N GLU A 97 5.85 -12.77 -9.97
CA GLU A 97 4.50 -12.28 -10.20
C GLU A 97 3.85 -11.82 -8.89
N GLY A 98 2.77 -11.05 -9.00
CA GLY A 98 1.97 -10.69 -7.84
C GLY A 98 0.88 -9.67 -8.13
N SER A 99 0.16 -9.31 -7.06
CA SER A 99 -0.91 -8.33 -7.11
C SER A 99 -0.70 -7.25 -6.07
N LEU A 100 -1.22 -6.06 -6.34
CA LEU A 100 -1.04 -4.88 -5.49
C LEU A 100 -2.32 -4.05 -5.45
N VAL A 101 -2.61 -3.49 -4.27
CA VAL A 101 -3.47 -2.31 -4.14
C VAL A 101 -2.67 -1.13 -3.64
N LYS A 102 -3.01 0.05 -4.14
CA LYS A 102 -2.30 1.28 -3.83
C LYS A 102 -3.27 2.41 -3.51
N GLN A 103 -2.90 3.21 -2.52
CA GLN A 103 -3.55 4.47 -2.23
C GLN A 103 -2.51 5.47 -1.74
N SER A 104 -2.76 6.75 -2.00
CA SER A 104 -1.99 7.87 -1.47
C SER A 104 -2.79 8.61 -0.41
N PHE A 105 -2.13 9.00 0.66
CA PHE A 105 -2.69 9.81 1.73
C PHE A 105 -1.64 10.78 2.25
N ASN A 106 -2.08 11.84 2.94
CA ASN A 106 -1.19 12.71 3.70
C ASN A 106 -1.27 12.34 5.18
N ALA A 107 -0.11 12.13 5.81
CA ALA A 107 -0.02 11.91 7.25
C ALA A 107 0.78 13.04 7.91
N ALA A 108 0.27 13.55 9.03
CA ALA A 108 0.99 14.49 9.89
C ALA A 108 1.81 13.73 10.93
N ALA A 109 2.88 14.38 11.44
CA ALA A 109 3.63 13.87 12.59
C ALA A 109 2.70 13.56 13.77
N GLY A 110 2.88 12.40 14.38
CA GLY A 110 2.03 11.87 15.45
C GLY A 110 0.85 11.02 14.97
N GLN A 111 0.55 10.97 13.66
CA GLN A 111 -0.45 10.04 13.13
C GLN A 111 0.12 8.63 12.95
N THR A 112 -0.75 7.64 12.86
CA THR A 112 -0.38 6.23 12.66
C THR A 112 -1.24 5.64 11.55
N LEU A 113 -0.59 4.99 10.59
CA LEU A 113 -1.23 4.05 9.67
C LEU A 113 -1.37 2.71 10.39
N SER A 114 -2.59 2.16 10.42
CA SER A 114 -2.88 0.84 10.99
C SER A 114 -3.76 0.05 10.01
N PHE A 115 -3.43 -1.21 9.79
CA PHE A 115 -4.26 -2.13 9.03
C PHE A 115 -4.05 -3.56 9.50
N ASP A 116 -5.14 -4.35 9.42
CA ASP A 116 -5.10 -5.78 9.64
C ASP A 116 -4.80 -6.50 8.34
N TRP A 117 -4.04 -7.59 8.43
CA TRP A 117 -3.63 -8.38 7.26
C TRP A 117 -3.58 -9.87 7.61
N SER A 118 -3.71 -10.70 6.57
CA SER A 118 -3.48 -12.14 6.63
C SER A 118 -2.83 -12.61 5.34
N PHE A 119 -1.88 -13.53 5.46
CA PHE A 119 -1.20 -14.20 4.38
C PHE A 119 -1.30 -15.72 4.56
N ALA A 120 -1.78 -16.39 3.53
CA ALA A 120 -1.82 -17.83 3.41
C ALA A 120 -1.30 -18.20 2.02
N THR A 121 -0.70 -19.37 1.91
CA THR A 121 -0.16 -19.86 0.64
C THR A 121 -0.34 -21.37 0.52
N LEU A 122 -0.44 -21.84 -0.72
CA LEU A 122 -0.36 -23.24 -1.09
C LEU A 122 1.01 -23.60 -1.70
N GLU A 123 1.87 -22.59 -1.90
CA GLU A 123 3.23 -22.75 -2.42
C GLU A 123 4.10 -23.48 -1.39
N ALA A 124 4.93 -24.40 -1.87
CA ALA A 124 5.79 -25.24 -1.04
C ALA A 124 7.26 -25.26 -1.51
N THR A 125 7.52 -24.73 -2.70
CA THR A 125 8.79 -24.77 -3.41
C THR A 125 9.40 -23.38 -3.50
N TYR A 126 8.61 -22.38 -3.86
CA TYR A 126 9.05 -21.00 -4.05
C TYR A 126 8.79 -20.11 -2.83
N LEU A 127 9.55 -19.03 -2.74
CA LEU A 127 9.38 -18.02 -1.71
C LEU A 127 8.44 -16.93 -2.20
N ASP A 128 7.27 -16.84 -1.58
CA ASP A 128 6.36 -15.72 -1.70
C ASP A 128 6.44 -14.87 -0.43
N HIS A 129 5.98 -13.62 -0.53
CA HIS A 129 5.73 -12.80 0.63
C HIS A 129 4.48 -11.93 0.52
N ALA A 130 3.89 -11.63 1.67
CA ALA A 130 3.05 -10.45 1.82
C ALA A 130 3.92 -9.29 2.26
N PHE A 131 3.70 -8.11 1.68
CA PHE A 131 4.46 -6.91 2.00
C PHE A 131 3.58 -5.67 2.01
N VAL A 132 4.10 -4.60 2.60
CA VAL A 132 3.57 -3.25 2.44
C VAL A 132 4.71 -2.31 2.06
N VAL A 133 4.42 -1.36 1.19
CA VAL A 133 5.35 -0.27 0.88
C VAL A 133 4.83 1.02 1.48
N VAL A 134 5.67 1.69 2.28
CA VAL A 134 5.41 3.03 2.81
C VAL A 134 6.62 3.89 2.52
N ASP A 135 6.42 5.02 1.85
CA ASP A 135 7.47 5.97 1.47
C ASP A 135 8.66 5.30 0.74
N GLY A 136 8.36 4.39 -0.19
CA GLY A 136 9.37 3.65 -0.97
C GLY A 136 10.13 2.57 -0.19
N THR A 137 9.77 2.32 1.08
CA THR A 137 10.38 1.28 1.90
C THR A 137 9.48 0.05 1.93
N VAL A 138 10.04 -1.11 1.57
CA VAL A 138 9.36 -2.41 1.67
C VAL A 138 9.44 -2.93 3.10
N PHE A 139 8.30 -3.31 3.66
CA PHE A 139 8.18 -4.03 4.92
C PHE A 139 7.54 -5.38 4.65
N THR A 140 8.30 -6.47 4.85
CA THR A 140 7.77 -7.83 4.77
C THR A 140 6.85 -8.09 5.96
N LEU A 141 5.65 -8.57 5.68
CA LEU A 141 4.63 -8.93 6.68
C LEU A 141 4.71 -10.42 7.03
N ALA A 142 4.78 -11.26 6.00
CA ALA A 142 4.89 -12.72 6.11
C ALA A 142 5.57 -13.29 4.87
N THR A 143 6.05 -14.53 4.96
CA THR A 143 6.61 -15.28 3.83
C THR A 143 6.02 -16.69 3.78
N THR A 144 6.23 -17.42 2.68
CA THR A 144 5.85 -18.84 2.58
C THR A 144 6.37 -19.69 3.75
N ALA A 145 7.56 -19.38 4.27
CA ALA A 145 8.15 -20.08 5.41
C ALA A 145 7.48 -19.76 6.76
N GLN A 146 6.80 -18.61 6.87
CA GLN A 146 6.15 -18.12 8.08
C GLN A 146 4.83 -17.41 7.70
N PRO A 147 3.79 -18.16 7.27
CA PRO A 147 2.49 -17.59 6.98
C PRO A 147 1.79 -17.16 8.28
N GLY A 148 0.84 -16.24 8.18
CA GLY A 148 0.17 -15.73 9.37
C GLY A 148 -0.70 -14.51 9.13
N SER A 149 -1.07 -13.86 10.23
CA SER A 149 -1.91 -12.67 10.22
C SER A 149 -1.52 -11.74 11.36
N GLY A 150 -1.79 -10.45 11.22
CA GLY A 150 -1.52 -9.48 12.26
C GLY A 150 -2.05 -8.09 11.95
N THR A 151 -1.71 -7.15 12.83
CA THR A 151 -1.96 -5.72 12.64
C THR A 151 -0.61 -5.04 12.42
N GLN A 152 -0.47 -4.33 11.30
CA GLN A 152 0.71 -3.54 11.00
C GLN A 152 0.48 -2.08 11.42
N ASN A 153 1.43 -1.50 12.15
CA ASN A 153 1.39 -0.11 12.59
C ASN A 153 2.62 0.67 12.09
N ARG A 154 2.41 1.86 11.52
CA ARG A 154 3.48 2.80 11.15
C ARG A 154 3.14 4.19 11.66
N SER A 155 3.89 4.64 12.66
CA SER A 155 3.79 6.02 13.15
C SER A 155 4.65 6.96 12.31
N PHE A 156 4.10 8.13 11.99
CA PHE A 156 4.78 9.21 11.28
C PHE A 156 5.37 10.18 12.30
N THR A 157 6.65 10.53 12.14
CA THR A 157 7.39 11.41 13.06
C THR A 157 7.83 12.68 12.37
#